data_AF-A0A432MKK0-F1
#
_entry.id   AF-A0A432MKK0-F1
#
_cell.length_a   1.000
_cell.length_b   1.000
_cell.length_c   1.000
_cell.angle_alpha   90.00
_cell.angle_beta   90.00
_cell.angle_gamma   90.00
#
_symmetry.space_group_name_H-M   'P 1'
#
loop_
_entity.id
_entity.type
_entity.pdbx_description
1 polymer ?
#
loop_
_entity_poly.entity_id
_entity_poly.type
_entity_poly.pdbx_seq_one_letter_code
_entity_poly.pdbx_strand_id
1 'polypeptide(L)'
;MSLPASTLPPSVDLGQLDRLCTSIRGKLQFMDYLVRAAVADVERFEGESDPGTRIFLRQLIEMHASNLAVECENMRLVGELCGALESLVNADHGHSPNGFGSEDAA
;
A
#
# COMPACT_ATOMS: atom_id res chain seq x y z
N MET A 1 31.36 24.14 29.28
CA MET A 1 29.97 24.57 29.00
C MET A 1 29.49 23.74 27.81
N SER A 2 28.64 22.75 28.06
CA SER A 2 28.16 21.81 27.04
C SER A 2 27.03 22.42 26.23
N LEU A 3 27.14 22.38 24.90
CA LEU A 3 26.10 22.82 23.97
C LEU A 3 24.94 21.80 23.98
N PRO A 4 23.67 22.24 23.85
CA PRO A 4 22.54 21.33 23.78
C PRO A 4 22.56 20.56 22.45
N ALA A 5 22.29 19.25 22.54
CA ALA A 5 22.15 18.37 21.41
C ALA A 5 21.07 18.91 20.47
N SER A 6 21.47 19.23 19.23
CA SER A 6 20.55 19.56 18.15
C SER A 6 19.65 18.34 17.90
N THR A 7 18.44 18.36 18.45
CA THR A 7 17.38 17.44 18.08
C THR A 7 17.00 17.73 16.64
N LEU A 8 17.63 17.00 15.71
CA LEU A 8 17.19 16.92 14.32
C LEU A 8 15.70 16.54 14.31
N PRO A 9 14.87 17.21 13.50
CA PRO A 9 13.47 16.83 13.34
C PRO A 9 13.40 15.37 12.87
N PRO A 10 12.31 14.64 13.17
CA PRO A 10 12.14 13.28 12.68
C PRO A 10 12.24 13.31 11.15
N SER A 11 13.39 12.90 10.62
CA SER A 11 13.60 12.76 9.19
C SER A 11 12.56 11.77 8.73
N VAL A 12 11.57 12.25 7.99
CA VAL A 12 10.50 11.40 7.49
C VAL A 12 11.15 10.32 6.63
N ASP A 13 10.95 9.06 7.02
CA ASP A 13 11.72 7.93 6.53
C ASP A 13 11.26 7.55 5.12
N LEU A 14 11.91 8.11 4.10
CA LEU A 14 11.72 7.73 2.69
C LEU A 14 11.88 6.21 2.49
N GLY A 15 12.65 5.53 3.35
CA GLY A 15 12.79 4.07 3.34
C GLY A 15 11.56 3.31 3.86
N GLN A 16 10.68 3.93 4.64
CA GLN A 16 9.36 3.37 4.96
C GLN A 16 8.39 3.52 3.79
N LEU A 17 8.43 4.66 3.09
CA LEU A 17 7.61 4.88 1.91
C LEU A 17 7.94 3.88 0.79
N ASP A 18 9.23 3.64 0.54
CA ASP A 18 9.68 2.67 -0.47
C ASP A 18 9.24 1.23 -0.13
N ARG A 19 9.32 0.86 1.15
CA ARG A 19 8.81 -0.44 1.64
C ARG A 19 7.31 -0.57 1.46
N LEU A 20 6.52 0.43 1.83
CA LEU A 20 5.07 0.45 1.60
C LEU A 20 4.74 0.32 0.12
N CYS A 21 5.41 1.09 -0.74
CA CYS A 21 5.23 1.00 -2.20
C CYS A 21 5.55 -0.39 -2.75
N THR A 22 6.60 -1.04 -2.23
CA THR A 22 6.99 -2.40 -2.63
C THR A 22 5.93 -3.42 -2.18
N SER A 23 5.46 -3.33 -0.93
CA SER A 23 4.41 -4.21 -0.40
C SER A 23 3.09 -4.05 -1.15
N ILE A 24 2.66 -2.82 -1.44
CA ILE A 24 1.44 -2.55 -2.21
C ILE A 24 1.55 -3.13 -3.63
N ARG A 25 2.69 -2.92 -4.30
CA ARG A 25 2.91 -3.50 -5.64
C ARG A 25 2.81 -5.02 -5.61
N GLY A 26 3.44 -5.68 -4.65
CA GLY A 26 3.34 -7.13 -4.49
C GLY A 26 1.90 -7.59 -4.27
N LYS A 27 1.13 -6.86 -3.46
CA LYS A 27 -0.28 -7.16 -3.20
C LYS A 27 -1.15 -7.02 -4.45
N LEU A 28 -0.99 -5.92 -5.19
CA LEU A 28 -1.72 -5.70 -6.45
C LEU A 28 -1.38 -6.77 -7.50
N GLN A 29 -0.10 -7.15 -7.58
CA GLN A 29 0.33 -8.24 -8.46
C GLN A 29 -0.31 -9.58 -8.06
N PHE A 30 -0.42 -9.86 -6.76
CA PHE A 30 -1.11 -11.06 -6.30
C PHE A 30 -2.60 -11.04 -6.62
N MET A 31 -3.27 -9.90 -6.48
CA MET A 31 -4.68 -9.76 -6.85
C MET A 31 -4.89 -9.95 -8.37
N ASP A 32 -4.01 -9.38 -9.22
CA ASP A 32 -4.03 -9.63 -10.67
C ASP A 32 -3.84 -11.13 -10.99
N TYR A 33 -2.91 -11.80 -10.28
CA TYR A 33 -2.74 -13.24 -10.42
C TYR A 33 -4.03 -14.01 -10.09
N LEU A 34 -4.71 -13.70 -8.98
CA LEU A 34 -5.95 -14.38 -8.58
C LEU A 34 -7.05 -14.21 -9.63
N VAL A 35 -7.19 -13.01 -10.20
CA VAL A 35 -8.15 -12.74 -11.29
C VAL A 35 -7.84 -13.60 -12.50
N ARG A 36 -6.58 -13.60 -12.96
CA ARG A 36 -6.17 -14.38 -14.14
C ARG A 36 -6.33 -15.88 -13.94
N ALA A 37 -5.97 -16.39 -12.75
CA ALA A 37 -6.13 -17.80 -12.40
C ALA A 37 -7.60 -18.20 -12.42
N ALA A 38 -8.47 -17.43 -11.75
CA ALA A 38 -9.90 -17.70 -11.72
C ALA A 38 -10.53 -17.72 -13.12
N VAL A 39 -10.19 -16.76 -13.98
CA VAL A 39 -10.70 -16.70 -15.37
C VAL A 39 -10.22 -17.91 -16.19
N ALA A 40 -8.94 -18.26 -16.09
CA ALA A 40 -8.40 -19.42 -16.80
C ALA A 40 -9.06 -20.74 -16.35
N ASP A 41 -9.37 -20.87 -15.06
CA ASP A 41 -10.05 -22.06 -14.53
C ASP A 41 -11.52 -22.11 -14.95
N VAL A 42 -12.20 -20.97 -15.12
CA VAL A 42 -13.55 -20.90 -15.69
C VAL A 42 -13.56 -21.37 -17.15
N GLU A 43 -12.63 -20.89 -17.98
CA GLU A 43 -12.51 -21.33 -19.37
C GLU A 43 -12.28 -22.85 -19.47
N ARG A 44 -11.43 -23.39 -18.59
CA ARG A 44 -11.23 -24.84 -18.48
C ARG A 44 -12.48 -25.58 -18.04
N PHE A 45 -13.22 -25.04 -17.06
CA PHE A 45 -14.45 -25.64 -16.55
C PHE A 45 -15.55 -25.72 -17.63
N GLU A 46 -15.65 -24.70 -18.50
CA GLU A 46 -16.62 -24.71 -19.61
C GLU A 46 -16.31 -25.78 -20.66
N GLY A 47 -15.02 -25.99 -20.96
CA GLY A 47 -14.56 -27.01 -21.90
C GLY A 47 -14.52 -28.43 -21.33
N GLU A 48 -14.65 -28.62 -20.01
CA GLU A 48 -14.48 -29.91 -19.36
C GLU A 48 -15.77 -30.75 -19.36
N SER A 49 -15.64 -32.03 -19.71
CA SER A 49 -16.74 -33.00 -19.76
C SER A 49 -16.70 -34.00 -18.60
N ASP A 50 -15.53 -34.26 -18.02
CA ASP A 50 -15.37 -35.18 -16.90
C ASP A 50 -15.96 -34.58 -15.60
N PRO A 51 -16.95 -35.25 -14.96
CA PRO A 51 -17.58 -34.73 -13.75
C PRO A 51 -16.61 -34.51 -12.58
N GLY A 52 -15.60 -35.39 -12.42
CA GLY A 52 -14.64 -35.27 -11.33
C GLY A 52 -13.76 -34.03 -11.47
N THR A 53 -13.26 -33.80 -12.67
CA THR A 53 -12.44 -32.64 -13.03
C THR A 53 -13.24 -31.34 -12.93
N ARG A 54 -14.52 -31.34 -13.32
CA ARG A 54 -15.42 -30.19 -13.11
C ARG A 54 -15.61 -29.84 -11.64
N ILE A 55 -15.73 -30.82 -10.74
CA ILE A 55 -15.83 -30.57 -9.30
C ILE A 55 -14.54 -29.92 -8.79
N PHE A 56 -13.39 -30.45 -9.20
CA PHE A 56 -12.09 -29.89 -8.82
C PHE A 56 -11.90 -28.45 -9.31
N LEU A 57 -12.20 -28.19 -10.58
CA LEU A 57 -12.11 -26.84 -11.18
C LEU A 57 -13.04 -25.84 -10.48
N ARG A 58 -14.27 -26.25 -10.14
CA ARG A 58 -15.19 -25.42 -9.36
C ARG A 58 -14.56 -25.00 -8.02
N GLN A 59 -13.95 -25.93 -7.30
CA GLN A 59 -13.30 -25.63 -6.02
C GLN A 59 -12.12 -24.67 -6.18
N LEU A 60 -11.32 -24.80 -7.25
CA LEU A 60 -10.24 -23.86 -7.54
C LEU A 60 -10.76 -22.45 -7.82
N ILE A 61 -11.80 -22.32 -8.64
CA ILE A 61 -12.45 -21.05 -8.93
C ILE A 61 -12.97 -20.40 -7.64
N GLU A 62 -13.69 -21.16 -6.81
CA GLU A 62 -14.23 -20.70 -5.53
C GLU A 62 -13.13 -20.26 -4.57
N MET A 63 -12.02 -21.01 -4.50
CA MET A 63 -10.85 -20.65 -3.70
C MET A 63 -10.21 -19.34 -4.18
N HIS A 64 -9.95 -19.19 -5.49
CA HIS A 64 -9.36 -17.97 -6.04
C HIS A 64 -10.25 -16.74 -5.83
N ALA A 65 -11.56 -16.89 -6.03
CA ALA A 65 -12.54 -15.84 -5.79
C ALA A 65 -12.61 -15.44 -4.31
N SER A 66 -12.60 -16.42 -3.39
CA SER A 66 -12.61 -16.16 -1.95
C SER A 66 -11.35 -15.43 -1.49
N ASN A 67 -10.17 -15.86 -1.96
CA ASN A 67 -8.91 -15.18 -1.67
C ASN A 67 -8.93 -13.74 -2.19
N LEU A 68 -9.44 -13.52 -3.41
CA LEU A 68 -9.52 -12.19 -4.00
C LEU A 68 -10.44 -11.27 -3.19
N ALA A 69 -11.58 -11.77 -2.72
CA ALA A 69 -12.50 -11.01 -1.87
C ALA A 69 -11.83 -10.54 -0.57
N VAL A 70 -11.12 -11.44 0.11
CA VAL A 70 -10.36 -11.10 1.34
C VAL A 70 -9.29 -10.05 1.05
N GLU A 71 -8.56 -10.19 -0.06
CA GLU A 71 -7.53 -9.22 -0.43
C GLU A 71 -8.13 -7.84 -0.77
N CYS A 72 -9.31 -7.79 -1.42
CA CYS A 72 -10.03 -6.55 -1.70
C CYS A 72 -10.49 -5.83 -0.42
N GLU A 73 -10.94 -6.57 0.60
CA GLU A 73 -11.32 -6.01 1.89
C GLU A 73 -10.10 -5.51 2.68
N ASN A 74 -8.96 -6.19 2.54
CA ASN A 74 -7.74 -5.88 3.26
C ASN A 74 -6.84 -4.87 2.53
N MET A 75 -7.33 -3.66 2.25
CA MET A 75 -6.55 -2.60 1.56
C MET A 75 -5.84 -1.63 2.50
N ARG A 76 -5.56 -2.04 3.74
CA ARG A 76 -4.98 -1.20 4.81
C ARG A 76 -3.67 -0.52 4.41
N LEU A 77 -2.79 -1.23 3.69
CA LEU A 77 -1.50 -0.70 3.25
C LEU A 77 -1.62 0.55 2.37
N VAL A 78 -2.68 0.64 1.55
CA VAL A 78 -2.93 1.82 0.72
C VAL A 78 -3.30 3.02 1.60
N GLY A 79 -4.09 2.80 2.66
CA GLY A 79 -4.38 3.83 3.66
C GLY A 79 -3.13 4.29 4.42
N GLU A 80 -2.25 3.37 4.80
CA GLU A 80 -0.95 3.68 5.41
C GLU A 80 -0.07 4.53 4.49
N LEU A 81 -0.02 4.19 3.19
CA LEU A 81 0.68 4.98 2.18
C LEU A 81 0.11 6.41 2.07
N CYS A 82 -1.21 6.56 1.98
CA CYS A 82 -1.85 7.88 1.91
C CYS A 82 -1.52 8.74 3.14
N GLY A 83 -1.63 8.17 4.35
CA GLY A 83 -1.28 8.87 5.58
C GLY A 83 0.21 9.26 5.64
N ALA A 84 1.10 8.39 5.16
CA ALA A 84 2.53 8.70 5.07
C ALA A 84 2.82 9.85 4.09
N LEU A 85 2.13 9.89 2.94
CA LEU A 85 2.24 10.96 1.96
C LEU A 85 1.72 12.29 2.51
N GLU A 86 0.57 12.29 3.19
CA GLU A 86 0.01 13.49 3.82
C GLU A 86 0.95 14.04 4.91
N SER A 87 1.51 13.16 5.74
CA SER A 87 2.48 13.53 6.76
C SER A 87 3.74 14.18 6.16
N LEU A 88 4.26 13.64 5.06
CA LEU A 88 5.41 14.18 4.33
C LEU A 88 5.15 15.61 3.84
N VAL A 89 3.99 15.85 3.23
CA VAL A 89 3.63 17.18 2.70
C VAL A 89 3.41 18.18 3.83
N ASN A 90 2.74 17.76 4.92
CA ASN A 90 2.46 18.64 6.05
C ASN A 90 3.70 18.98 6.88
N ALA A 91 4.71 18.08 6.93
CA ALA A 91 5.98 18.34 7.60
C ALA A 91 6.77 19.49 6.94
N ASP A 92 6.67 19.63 5.62
CA ASP A 92 7.32 20.71 4.86
C ASP A 92 6.69 22.09 5.15
N HIS A 93 5.37 22.11 5.38
CA HIS A 93 4.63 23.35 5.68
C HIS A 93 4.82 23.84 7.13
N GLY A 94 5.45 23.05 8.00
CA GLY A 94 5.76 23.40 9.38
C GLY A 94 7.04 24.24 9.56
N HIS A 95 7.83 24.47 8.50
CA HIS A 95 9.05 25.27 8.54
C HIS A 95 8.84 26.67 7.92
N SER A 96 8.04 27.51 8.56
CA SER A 96 8.12 28.96 8.36
C SER A 96 8.87 29.56 9.55
N PRO A 97 10.20 29.77 9.47
CA PRO A 97 10.94 30.47 10.51
C PRO A 97 10.58 31.95 10.46
N ASN A 98 10.06 32.47 11.56
CA ASN A 98 9.79 33.89 11.77
C ASN A 98 10.98 34.77 11.35
N GLY A 99 10.77 35.63 10.36
CA GLY A 99 11.55 36.86 10.18
C GLY A 99 10.95 37.97 11.03
N PHE A 100 11.16 37.92 12.34
CA PHE A 100 10.89 39.04 13.25
C PHE A 100 12.00 40.07 13.04
N GLY A 101 11.77 41.04 12.15
CA GLY A 101 12.59 42.23 12.00
C GLY A 101 12.25 43.25 13.08
N SER A 102 13.08 43.31 14.11
CA SER A 102 13.15 44.42 15.05
C SER A 102 13.61 45.67 14.31
N GLU A 103 12.72 46.64 14.08
CA GLU A 103 13.10 48.01 13.71
C GLU A 103 13.19 48.85 15.00
N ASP A 104 14.39 48.86 15.58
CA ASP A 104 14.84 49.98 16.41
C ASP A 104 15.16 51.16 15.48
N ALA A 105 14.47 52.28 15.65
CA ALA A 105 14.99 53.58 15.28
C ALA A 105 14.49 54.64 16.28
N ALA A 106 15.48 55.34 16.83
CA ALA A 106 15.44 56.35 17.88
C ALA A 106 14.66 57.61 17.53
#